data_AF-A0A7Y0R0V5-F1
#
_entry.id   AF-A0A7Y0R0V5-F1
#
_cell.length_a   1.000
_cell.length_b   1.000
_cell.length_c   1.000
_cell.angle_alpha   90.00
_cell.angle_beta   90.00
_cell.angle_gamma   90.00
#
_symmetry.space_group_name_H-M   'P 1'
#
loop_
_entity.id
_entity.type
_entity.pdbx_description
1 polymer ?
#
loop_
_entity_poly.entity_id
_entity_poly.type
_entity_poly.pdbx_seq_one_letter_code
_entity_poly.pdbx_strand_id
1 'polypeptide(L)'
;LKWMISEGYGDRRTIERRITAMEEWLAKPELMSADSDAEYAHVIEIDMAEIHEPVLCAPNDPDDARLLSEVQGTAIDEVFIGSCMTNIGHFRAAGKLLDKFNGQLATRLWVAPPTKMDKDQLTEEGYYGIFGRAGVRIETPGCSLCMGNQARVADKSTVMSTSTRNFPN
;
A
#
# COMPACT_ATOMS: atom_id res chain seq x y z
N LEU A 1 -9.26 -1.88 19.24
CA LEU A 1 -10.11 -3.04 19.63
C LEU A 1 -11.33 -2.64 20.46
N LYS A 2 -11.20 -1.86 21.55
CA LYS A 2 -12.36 -1.42 22.36
C LYS A 2 -13.48 -0.76 21.54
N TRP A 3 -13.13 0.10 20.58
CA TRP A 3 -14.10 0.67 19.63
C TRP A 3 -14.83 -0.38 18.79
N MET A 4 -14.18 -1.48 18.37
CA MET A 4 -14.88 -2.54 17.63
C MET A 4 -15.96 -3.22 18.49
N ILE A 5 -15.73 -3.34 19.81
CA ILE A 5 -16.76 -3.84 20.75
C ILE A 5 -17.94 -2.86 20.81
N SER A 6 -17.69 -1.54 20.89
CA SER A 6 -18.77 -0.55 20.91
C SER A 6 -19.58 -0.53 19.61
N GLU A 7 -18.94 -0.87 18.49
CA GLU A 7 -19.58 -1.02 17.18
C GLU A 7 -20.20 -2.41 16.94
N GLY A 8 -20.21 -3.30 17.94
CA GLY A 8 -20.89 -4.61 17.84
C GLY A 8 -20.20 -5.66 16.98
N TYR A 9 -18.87 -5.59 16.81
CA TYR A 9 -18.13 -6.57 16.02
C TYR A 9 -17.99 -7.92 16.73
N GLY A 10 -18.44 -8.99 16.06
CA GLY A 10 -18.01 -10.37 16.31
C GLY A 10 -18.16 -10.88 17.75
N ASP A 11 -17.28 -11.80 18.14
CA ASP A 11 -17.25 -12.38 19.48
C ASP A 11 -16.55 -11.44 20.47
N ARG A 12 -17.34 -10.82 21.35
CA ARG A 12 -16.86 -9.86 22.36
C ARG A 12 -15.81 -10.45 23.29
N ARG A 13 -16.00 -11.69 23.78
CA ARG A 13 -15.08 -12.32 24.75
C ARG A 13 -13.69 -12.51 24.14
N THR A 14 -13.64 -12.85 22.86
CA THR A 14 -12.39 -13.03 22.11
C THR A 14 -11.65 -11.70 21.95
N ILE A 15 -12.37 -10.61 21.63
CA ILE A 15 -11.76 -9.28 21.52
C ILE A 15 -11.27 -8.78 22.89
N GLU A 16 -12.06 -8.97 23.95
CA GLU A 16 -11.67 -8.62 25.33
C GLU A 16 -10.42 -9.37 25.77
N ARG A 17 -10.34 -10.69 25.53
CA ARG A 17 -9.15 -11.49 25.83
C ARG A 17 -7.90 -10.97 25.10
N ARG A 18 -8.04 -10.54 23.84
CA ARG A 18 -6.93 -9.94 23.09
C ARG A 18 -6.52 -8.58 23.66
N ILE A 19 -7.48 -7.75 24.08
CA ILE A 19 -7.20 -6.46 24.73
C ILE A 19 -6.38 -6.68 26.00
N THR A 20 -6.81 -7.59 26.88
CA THR A 20 -6.08 -7.90 28.12
C THR A 20 -4.65 -8.36 27.82
N ALA A 21 -4.46 -9.27 26.87
CA ALA A 21 -3.12 -9.72 26.49
C ALA A 21 -2.21 -8.58 25.95
N MET A 22 -2.78 -7.61 25.23
CA MET A 22 -2.02 -6.42 24.78
C MET A 22 -1.66 -5.50 25.96
N GLU A 23 -2.59 -5.28 26.90
CA GLU A 23 -2.35 -4.47 28.10
C GLU A 23 -1.31 -5.12 29.04
N GLU A 24 -1.33 -6.45 29.18
CA GLU A 24 -0.32 -7.22 29.92
C GLU A 24 1.07 -7.09 29.31
N TRP A 25 1.19 -7.21 27.98
CA TRP A 25 2.47 -6.98 27.29
C TRP A 25 2.95 -5.53 27.42
N LEU A 26 2.05 -4.54 27.32
CA LEU A 26 2.42 -3.13 27.54
C LEU A 26 2.89 -2.85 28.97
N ALA A 27 2.38 -3.59 29.96
CA ALA A 27 2.85 -3.48 31.34
C ALA A 27 4.24 -4.11 31.57
N LYS A 28 4.66 -5.03 30.70
CA LYS A 28 5.97 -5.72 30.72
C LYS A 28 6.51 -5.89 29.29
N PRO A 29 6.98 -4.81 28.66
CA PRO A 29 7.31 -4.80 27.23
C PRO A 29 8.64 -5.52 27.00
N GLU A 30 8.58 -6.84 26.88
CA GLU A 30 9.71 -7.69 26.56
C GLU A 30 9.65 -8.08 25.09
N LEU A 31 10.80 -7.95 24.42
CA LEU A 31 11.02 -8.34 23.03
C LEU A 31 12.12 -9.40 23.00
N MET A 32 11.91 -10.44 22.20
CA MET A 32 12.97 -11.39 21.88
C MET A 32 13.94 -10.76 20.87
N SER A 33 15.22 -11.06 21.01
CA SER A 33 16.25 -10.77 20.03
C SER A 33 16.85 -12.08 19.53
N ALA A 34 17.39 -12.08 18.31
CA ALA A 34 18.24 -13.18 17.87
C ALA A 34 19.49 -13.25 18.77
N ASP A 35 19.97 -14.47 19.02
CA ASP A 35 21.24 -14.67 19.72
C ASP A 35 22.39 -14.14 18.86
N SER A 36 23.45 -13.65 19.52
CA SER A 36 24.61 -13.09 18.82
C SER A 36 25.38 -14.10 17.97
N ASP A 37 25.18 -15.39 18.23
CA ASP A 37 25.79 -16.54 17.57
C ASP A 37 24.79 -17.33 16.71
N ALA A 38 23.64 -16.74 16.36
CA ALA A 38 22.69 -17.37 15.44
C ALA A 38 23.33 -17.64 14.07
N GLU A 39 23.21 -18.87 13.59
CA GLU A 39 23.71 -19.28 12.28
C GLU A 39 22.65 -19.10 11.18
N TYR A 40 23.06 -18.54 10.05
CA TYR A 40 22.21 -18.31 8.88
C TYR A 40 22.77 -19.06 7.67
N ALA A 41 21.89 -19.63 6.82
CA ALA A 41 22.32 -20.29 5.59
C ALA A 41 23.05 -19.32 4.62
N HIS A 42 22.59 -18.07 4.58
CA HIS A 42 23.17 -16.99 3.80
C HIS A 42 22.99 -15.66 4.55
N VAL A 43 23.95 -14.75 4.39
CA VAL A 43 23.88 -13.36 4.85
C VAL A 43 24.07 -12.46 3.64
N ILE A 44 23.12 -11.57 3.39
CA ILE A 44 23.17 -10.58 2.32
C ILE A 44 23.16 -9.21 2.98
N GLU A 45 24.27 -8.48 2.86
CA GLU A 45 24.41 -7.12 3.37
C GLU A 45 24.07 -6.13 2.25
N ILE A 46 23.21 -5.16 2.55
CA ILE A 46 22.76 -4.12 1.60
C ILE A 46 23.18 -2.77 2.17
N ASP A 47 24.11 -2.09 1.51
CA ASP A 47 24.47 -0.71 1.84
C ASP A 47 23.43 0.26 1.27
N MET A 48 22.67 0.90 2.16
CA MET A 48 21.65 1.88 1.77
C MET A 48 22.25 3.10 1.07
N ALA A 49 23.54 3.38 1.25
CA ALA A 49 24.22 4.47 0.57
C ALA A 49 24.38 4.21 -0.94
N GLU A 50 24.35 2.94 -1.39
CA GLU A 50 24.47 2.59 -2.81
C GLU A 50 23.14 2.70 -3.57
N ILE A 51 22.01 2.82 -2.86
CA ILE A 51 20.68 2.93 -3.48
C ILE A 51 20.39 4.40 -3.82
N HIS A 52 20.73 4.78 -5.06
CA HIS A 52 20.57 6.15 -5.55
C HIS A 52 19.32 6.39 -6.41
N GLU A 53 18.63 5.33 -6.84
CA GLU A 53 17.50 5.39 -7.75
C GLU A 53 16.34 4.51 -7.26
N PRO A 54 15.07 4.82 -7.64
CA PRO A 54 13.96 3.90 -7.43
C PRO A 54 14.18 2.58 -8.16
N VAL A 55 13.86 1.47 -7.50
CA VAL A 55 13.85 0.11 -8.06
C VAL A 55 12.41 -0.28 -8.36
N LEU A 56 12.16 -0.86 -9.54
CA LEU A 56 10.85 -1.35 -9.97
C LEU A 56 10.95 -2.83 -10.36
N CYS A 57 9.85 -3.57 -10.22
CA CYS A 57 9.73 -4.90 -10.83
C CYS A 57 9.19 -4.74 -12.26
N ALA A 58 9.96 -5.19 -13.25
CA ALA A 58 9.61 -5.13 -14.66
C ALA A 58 8.36 -5.98 -14.97
N PRO A 59 7.68 -5.76 -16.10
CA PRO A 59 6.39 -6.40 -16.36
C PRO A 59 6.42 -7.93 -16.28
N ASN A 60 5.44 -8.52 -15.59
CA ASN A 60 5.14 -9.95 -15.57
C ASN A 60 6.03 -10.86 -14.72
N ASP A 61 7.00 -10.30 -13.98
CA ASP A 61 7.85 -11.05 -13.05
C ASP A 61 8.19 -10.20 -11.81
N PRO A 62 7.84 -10.61 -10.58
CA PRO A 62 8.19 -9.86 -9.39
C PRO A 62 9.68 -9.92 -9.05
N ASP A 63 10.43 -10.90 -9.57
CA ASP A 63 11.87 -11.05 -9.32
C ASP A 63 12.74 -10.26 -10.33
N ASP A 64 12.17 -9.76 -11.43
CA ASP A 64 12.86 -8.91 -12.42
C ASP A 64 12.96 -7.45 -11.93
N ALA A 65 13.77 -7.23 -10.91
CA ALA A 65 14.03 -5.91 -10.34
C ALA A 65 15.02 -5.10 -11.22
N ARG A 66 14.62 -3.88 -11.61
CA ARG A 66 15.39 -2.96 -12.45
C ARG A 66 15.41 -1.55 -11.89
N LEU A 67 16.44 -0.78 -12.20
CA LEU A 67 16.52 0.64 -11.87
C LEU A 67 15.58 1.44 -12.77
N LEU A 68 15.08 2.56 -12.24
CA LEU A 68 14.25 3.49 -13.01
C LEU A 68 14.92 3.93 -14.32
N SER A 69 16.23 4.19 -14.29
CA SER A 69 17.01 4.60 -15.46
C SER A 69 16.98 3.60 -16.63
N GLU A 70 16.77 2.32 -16.37
CA GLU A 70 16.70 1.26 -17.38
C GLU A 70 15.34 1.18 -18.09
N VAL A 71 14.28 1.65 -17.44
CA VAL A 71 12.89 1.51 -17.91
C VAL A 71 12.17 2.85 -18.09
N GLN A 72 12.83 3.97 -17.79
CA GLN A 72 12.28 5.31 -17.94
C GLN A 72 11.83 5.60 -19.38
N GLY A 73 10.79 6.43 -19.51
CA GLY A 73 10.18 6.76 -20.81
C GLY A 73 9.14 5.75 -21.30
N THR A 74 8.95 4.64 -20.59
CA THR A 74 7.83 3.72 -20.83
C THR A 74 6.50 4.45 -20.66
N ALA A 75 5.64 4.38 -21.68
CA ALA A 75 4.30 4.96 -21.62
C ALA A 75 3.44 4.18 -20.61
N ILE A 76 2.72 4.89 -19.75
CA ILE A 76 1.84 4.32 -18.73
C ILE A 76 0.40 4.68 -19.08
N ASP A 77 -0.48 3.69 -19.08
CA ASP A 77 -1.90 3.88 -19.36
C ASP A 77 -2.70 4.02 -18.06
N GLU A 78 -2.39 3.18 -17.07
CA GLU A 78 -3.10 3.11 -15.80
C GLU A 78 -2.14 3.03 -14.60
N VAL A 79 -2.58 3.60 -13.48
CA VAL A 79 -1.81 3.59 -12.23
C VAL A 79 -2.70 3.09 -11.10
N PHE A 80 -2.19 2.23 -10.22
CA PHE A 80 -2.90 1.75 -9.04
C PHE A 80 -2.12 2.03 -7.75
N ILE A 81 -2.78 2.74 -6.83
CA ILE A 81 -2.27 3.01 -5.47
C ILE A 81 -3.30 2.47 -4.47
N GLY A 82 -3.01 1.35 -3.82
CA GLY A 82 -3.93 0.80 -2.81
C GLY A 82 -3.94 -0.70 -2.62
N SER A 83 -2.92 -1.25 -1.98
CA SER A 83 -2.88 -2.66 -1.56
C SER A 83 -2.65 -2.75 -0.05
N CYS A 84 -2.49 -3.96 0.49
CA CYS A 84 -2.04 -4.11 1.87
C CYS A 84 -0.62 -3.58 2.13
N MET A 85 0.17 -3.29 1.08
CA MET A 85 1.49 -2.66 1.19
C MET A 85 1.42 -1.16 1.46
N THR A 86 0.25 -0.53 1.31
CA THR A 86 0.09 0.90 1.55
C THR A 86 -0.52 1.20 2.92
N ASN A 87 -0.30 2.43 3.38
CA ASN A 87 -0.81 3.04 4.60
C ASN A 87 -1.15 4.51 4.28
N ILE A 88 -1.84 5.20 5.17
CA ILE A 88 -2.31 6.57 4.96
C ILE A 88 -1.22 7.55 4.47
N GLY A 89 0.04 7.36 4.88
CA GLY A 89 1.16 8.22 4.47
C GLY A 89 1.39 8.24 2.96
N HIS A 90 1.23 7.10 2.28
CA HIS A 90 1.39 7.02 0.82
C HIS A 90 0.29 7.79 0.09
N PHE A 91 -0.95 7.74 0.57
CA PHE A 91 -2.07 8.48 -0.01
C PHE A 91 -1.91 10.00 0.20
N ARG A 92 -1.42 10.41 1.37
CA ARG A 92 -1.09 11.82 1.63
C ARG A 92 0.03 12.33 0.72
N ALA A 93 1.06 11.52 0.49
CA ALA A 93 2.15 11.84 -0.42
C ALA A 93 1.66 11.98 -1.87
N ALA A 94 0.89 11.00 -2.36
CA ALA A 94 0.26 11.05 -3.68
C ALA A 94 -0.66 12.28 -3.82
N GLY A 95 -1.49 12.55 -2.82
CA GLY A 95 -2.35 13.73 -2.79
C GLY A 95 -1.58 15.05 -2.89
N LYS A 96 -0.48 15.20 -2.15
CA LYS A 96 0.37 16.40 -2.25
C LYS A 96 1.01 16.58 -3.63
N LEU A 97 1.34 15.48 -4.32
CA LEU A 97 1.84 15.55 -5.69
C LEU A 97 0.73 15.95 -6.68
N LEU A 98 -0.46 15.37 -6.52
CA LEU A 98 -1.62 15.69 -7.37
C LEU A 98 -2.11 17.12 -7.20
N ASP A 99 -2.13 17.65 -5.98
CA ASP A 99 -2.56 19.03 -5.71
C ASP A 99 -1.63 20.06 -6.35
N LYS A 100 -0.33 19.74 -6.47
CA LYS A 100 0.65 20.58 -7.18
C LYS A 100 0.48 20.54 -8.71
N PHE A 101 -0.01 19.44 -9.27
CA PHE A 101 -0.22 19.30 -10.71
C PHE A 101 -1.38 20.16 -11.23
N ASN A 102 -2.43 20.35 -10.42
CA ASN A 102 -3.57 21.24 -10.68
C ASN A 102 -4.23 21.03 -12.06
N GLY A 103 -4.42 19.77 -12.46
CA GLY A 103 -5.06 19.37 -13.72
C GLY A 103 -5.60 17.94 -13.67
N GLN A 104 -6.22 17.50 -14.77
CA GLN A 104 -6.64 16.10 -14.93
C GLN A 104 -5.49 15.24 -15.44
N LEU A 105 -5.36 14.03 -14.88
CA LEU A 105 -4.33 13.08 -15.27
C LEU A 105 -4.57 12.57 -16.69
N ALA A 106 -3.50 12.40 -17.47
CA ALA A 106 -3.55 11.72 -18.76
C ALA A 106 -3.75 10.20 -18.59
N THR A 107 -3.28 9.65 -17.47
CA THR A 107 -3.46 8.24 -17.07
C THR A 107 -4.73 8.05 -16.27
N ARG A 108 -5.31 6.84 -16.30
CA ARG A 108 -6.35 6.47 -15.33
C ARG A 108 -5.69 6.06 -14.00
N LEU A 109 -5.84 6.89 -12.97
CA LEU A 109 -5.38 6.59 -11.62
C LEU A 109 -6.51 5.98 -10.78
N TRP A 110 -6.20 4.83 -10.19
CA TRP A 110 -7.04 4.10 -9.25
C TRP A 110 -6.47 4.24 -7.83
N VAL A 111 -7.31 4.65 -6.88
CA VAL A 111 -6.93 4.80 -5.47
C VAL A 111 -7.84 3.95 -4.60
N ALA A 112 -7.26 3.03 -3.81
CA ALA A 112 -8.00 2.15 -2.90
C ALA A 112 -7.38 2.18 -1.49
N PRO A 113 -7.91 2.99 -0.55
CA PRO A 113 -7.44 2.97 0.84
C PRO A 113 -7.58 1.58 1.46
N PRO A 114 -6.61 1.08 2.25
CA PRO A 114 -6.63 -0.30 2.73
C PRO A 114 -7.74 -0.57 3.75
N THR A 115 -8.15 0.44 4.51
CA THR A 115 -9.22 0.31 5.53
C THR A 115 -10.23 1.46 5.47
N LYS A 116 -11.39 1.26 6.09
CA LYS A 116 -12.38 2.34 6.25
C LYS A 116 -11.85 3.50 7.09
N MET A 117 -10.96 3.23 8.05
CA MET A 117 -10.37 4.26 8.91
C MET A 117 -9.45 5.18 8.09
N ASP A 118 -8.63 4.63 7.20
CA ASP A 118 -7.80 5.44 6.29
C ASP A 118 -8.67 6.27 5.35
N LYS A 119 -9.72 5.66 4.79
CA LYS A 119 -10.70 6.31 3.92
C LYS A 119 -11.38 7.49 4.61
N ASP A 120 -11.85 7.30 5.84
CA ASP A 120 -12.53 8.34 6.62
C ASP A 120 -11.55 9.48 6.98
N GLN A 121 -10.33 9.16 7.43
CA GLN A 121 -9.31 10.15 7.77
C GLN A 121 -8.85 10.97 6.54
N LEU A 122 -8.64 10.32 5.38
CA LEU A 122 -8.30 11.02 4.13
C LEU A 122 -9.46 11.91 3.65
N THR A 123 -10.70 11.53 3.93
CA THR A 123 -11.87 12.34 3.61
C THR A 123 -11.91 13.58 4.51
N GLU A 124 -11.73 13.41 5.82
CA GLU A 124 -11.68 14.50 6.80
C GLU A 124 -10.58 15.53 6.48
N GLU A 125 -9.43 15.05 6.01
CA GLU A 125 -8.29 15.89 5.61
C GLU A 125 -8.45 16.54 4.22
N GLY A 126 -9.53 16.26 3.50
CA GLY A 126 -9.83 16.85 2.20
C GLY A 126 -9.08 16.23 1.02
N TYR A 127 -8.33 15.14 1.22
CA TYR A 127 -7.60 14.45 0.14
C TYR A 127 -8.53 13.85 -0.91
N TYR A 128 -9.74 13.45 -0.53
CA TYR A 128 -10.78 13.02 -1.48
C TYR A 128 -11.15 14.13 -2.48
N GLY A 129 -11.15 15.39 -2.04
CA GLY A 129 -11.37 16.53 -2.92
C GLY A 129 -10.23 16.71 -3.92
N ILE A 130 -8.97 16.52 -3.47
CA ILE A 130 -7.78 16.56 -4.34
C ILE A 130 -7.86 15.45 -5.40
N PHE A 131 -8.13 14.21 -4.97
CA PHE A 131 -8.29 13.06 -5.87
C PHE A 131 -9.40 13.28 -6.90
N GLY A 132 -10.56 13.77 -6.47
CA GLY A 132 -11.69 14.07 -7.36
C GLY A 132 -11.34 15.12 -8.42
N ARG A 133 -10.68 16.22 -8.04
CA ARG A 133 -10.23 17.25 -9.00
C ARG A 133 -9.24 16.71 -10.03
N ALA A 134 -8.36 15.80 -9.63
CA ALA A 134 -7.39 15.16 -10.50
C ALA A 134 -7.98 14.06 -11.41
N GLY A 135 -9.27 13.74 -11.29
CA GLY A 135 -9.93 12.69 -12.08
C GLY A 135 -9.64 11.27 -11.60
N VAL A 136 -9.21 11.11 -10.35
CA VAL A 136 -8.88 9.80 -9.77
C VAL A 136 -10.15 8.98 -9.55
N ARG A 137 -10.09 7.70 -9.93
CA ARG A 137 -11.10 6.72 -9.58
C ARG A 137 -10.82 6.16 -8.19
N ILE A 138 -11.65 6.52 -7.22
CA ILE A 138 -11.52 6.08 -5.84
C ILE A 138 -12.39 4.84 -5.62
N GLU A 139 -11.77 3.74 -5.23
CA GLU A 139 -12.41 2.47 -4.92
C GLU A 139 -12.78 2.39 -3.43
N THR A 140 -13.68 1.45 -3.10
CA THR A 140 -13.98 1.15 -1.70
C THR A 140 -12.80 0.46 -1.01
N PRO A 141 -12.67 0.57 0.33
CA PRO A 141 -11.57 -0.09 1.03
C PRO A 141 -11.57 -1.61 0.84
N GLY A 142 -10.43 -2.14 0.41
CA GLY A 142 -10.25 -3.57 0.12
C GLY A 142 -9.12 -3.84 -0.88
N CYS A 143 -9.02 -5.08 -1.34
CA CYS A 143 -7.94 -5.52 -2.25
C CYS A 143 -8.00 -4.88 -3.64
N SER A 144 -9.19 -4.48 -4.11
CA SER A 144 -9.40 -3.84 -5.41
C SER A 144 -8.67 -4.58 -6.55
N LEU A 145 -7.90 -3.86 -7.37
CA LEU A 145 -7.16 -4.39 -8.52
C LEU A 145 -6.06 -5.38 -8.14
N CYS A 146 -5.60 -5.41 -6.89
CA CYS A 146 -4.47 -6.24 -6.46
C CYS A 146 -4.69 -7.74 -6.71
N MET A 147 -5.94 -8.21 -6.65
CA MET A 147 -6.27 -9.62 -6.91
C MET A 147 -6.81 -9.86 -8.33
N GLY A 148 -7.30 -8.81 -9.01
CA GLY A 148 -7.84 -8.92 -10.38
C GLY A 148 -9.11 -9.78 -10.54
N ASN A 149 -9.81 -10.13 -9.46
CA ASN A 149 -10.97 -11.04 -9.48
C ASN A 149 -12.33 -10.33 -9.62
N GLN A 150 -12.35 -8.99 -9.65
CA GLN A 150 -13.55 -8.16 -9.77
C GLN A 150 -13.31 -7.05 -10.80
N ALA A 151 -12.89 -5.86 -10.36
CA ALA A 151 -12.42 -4.81 -11.24
C ALA A 151 -11.09 -5.21 -11.88
N ARG A 152 -10.92 -4.84 -13.15
CA ARG A 152 -9.70 -5.07 -13.93
C ARG A 152 -9.32 -3.78 -14.66
N VAL A 153 -8.02 -3.64 -14.90
CA VAL A 153 -7.48 -2.68 -15.87
C VAL A 153 -7.95 -3.05 -17.28
N ALA A 154 -7.82 -2.11 -18.22
CA ALA A 154 -8.14 -2.36 -19.62
C ALA A 154 -7.20 -3.40 -20.24
N ASP A 155 -7.69 -4.11 -21.25
CA ASP A 155 -6.87 -5.06 -22.00
C ASP A 155 -5.66 -4.35 -22.61
N LYS A 156 -4.49 -4.98 -22.49
CA LYS A 156 -3.20 -4.48 -23.03
C LYS A 156 -2.73 -3.14 -22.45
N SER A 157 -3.28 -2.73 -21.32
CA SER A 157 -2.87 -1.55 -20.56
C SER A 157 -1.49 -1.76 -19.92
N THR A 158 -0.61 -0.76 -20.01
CA THR A 158 0.64 -0.70 -19.25
C THR A 158 0.38 -0.07 -17.90
N VAL A 159 0.64 -0.82 -16.82
CA VAL A 159 0.22 -0.44 -15.47
C VAL A 159 1.41 -0.20 -14.55
N MET A 160 1.40 0.91 -13.83
CA MET A 160 2.26 1.12 -12.66
C MET A 160 1.45 0.87 -11.38
N SER A 161 1.88 -0.09 -10.56
CA SER A 161 1.07 -0.58 -9.44
C SER A 161 1.85 -0.66 -8.14
N THR A 162 1.21 -0.28 -7.03
CA THR A 162 1.70 -0.56 -5.66
C THR A 162 1.15 -1.88 -5.09
N SER A 163 0.71 -2.80 -5.95
CA SER A 163 0.34 -4.17 -5.57
C SER A 163 1.59 -5.02 -5.28
N THR A 164 1.39 -6.23 -4.76
CA THR A 164 2.49 -7.15 -4.42
C THR A 164 2.93 -8.04 -5.57
N ARG A 165 2.17 -8.08 -6.67
CA ARG A 165 2.34 -9.04 -7.76
C ARG A 165 2.00 -8.37 -9.09
N ASN A 166 2.72 -8.78 -10.12
CA ASN A 166 2.62 -8.34 -11.50
C ASN A 166 2.55 -9.51 -12.50
N PHE A 167 2.28 -10.75 -12.06
CA PHE A 167 2.25 -11.97 -12.89
C PHE A 167 1.36 -11.85 -14.15
N PRO A 168 1.66 -12.62 -15.22
CA PRO A 168 0.76 -12.71 -16.37
C PRO A 168 -0.57 -13.35 -15.98
N ASN A 169 -1.65 -12.91 -16.64
CA ASN A 169 -2.99 -13.48 -16.50
C ASN A 169 -3.16 -14.77 -17.33
#